data_AF-A0A066ZBM9-F1
#
_entry.id   AF-A0A066ZBM9-F1
#
_cell.length_a   1.000
_cell.length_b   1.000
_cell.length_c   1.000
_cell.angle_alpha   90.00
_cell.angle_beta   90.00
_cell.angle_gamma   90.00
#
_symmetry.space_group_name_H-M   'P 1'
#
loop_
_entity.id
_entity.type
_entity.pdbx_description
1 polymer ?
#
loop_
_entity_poly.entity_id
_entity_poly.type
_entity_poly.pdbx_seq_one_letter_code
_entity_poly.pdbx_strand_id
1 'polypeptide(L)'
;MSVELNHTIVHARNNRESAEFFADLLNLEITAEWGPFIAVGLGNGVTLDFATVPADSITPRHYAFLVSEEEFDEAYAKIEQRGVEHYADPRRQQPGTINRNDGGRGVYFMDPAGHAMELITVPYGGWPA
;
A
#
# COMPACT_ATOMS: atom_id res chain seq x y z
N MET A 1 -16.14 2.15 -20.56
CA MET A 1 -14.85 1.84 -21.21
C MET A 1 -14.39 0.48 -20.72
N SER A 2 -13.62 -0.27 -21.51
CA SER A 2 -13.26 -1.68 -21.25
C SER A 2 -11.78 -1.94 -20.98
N VAL A 3 -10.99 -0.88 -20.69
CA VAL A 3 -9.55 -1.00 -20.40
C VAL A 3 -9.36 -0.94 -18.90
N GLU A 4 -8.62 -1.90 -18.35
CA GLU A 4 -8.39 -2.06 -16.92
C GLU A 4 -6.89 -2.28 -16.66
N LEU A 5 -6.39 -1.76 -15.53
CA LEU A 5 -5.12 -2.21 -14.98
C LEU A 5 -5.35 -3.62 -14.44
N ASN A 6 -4.59 -4.61 -14.90
CA ASN A 6 -4.74 -5.99 -14.44
C ASN A 6 -3.75 -6.33 -13.32
N HIS A 7 -2.48 -5.98 -13.49
CA HIS A 7 -1.44 -6.22 -12.50
C HIS A 7 -0.31 -5.20 -12.66
N THR A 8 0.51 -5.08 -11.61
CA THR A 8 1.78 -4.34 -11.68
C THR A 8 2.84 -5.03 -10.81
N ILE A 9 4.09 -4.96 -11.25
CA ILE A 9 5.22 -5.55 -10.53
C ILE A 9 5.70 -4.59 -9.45
N VAL A 10 5.89 -5.10 -8.23
CA VAL A 10 6.49 -4.38 -7.10
C VAL A 10 7.86 -4.97 -6.79
N HIS A 11 8.91 -4.16 -6.89
CA HIS A 11 10.28 -4.62 -6.69
C HIS A 11 10.63 -4.68 -5.19
N ALA A 12 10.90 -5.88 -4.69
CA ALA A 12 11.25 -6.08 -3.29
C ALA A 12 12.69 -6.59 -3.12
N ARG A 13 13.24 -6.42 -1.92
CA ARG A 13 14.46 -7.13 -1.50
C ARG A 13 14.19 -8.60 -1.21
N ASN A 14 12.98 -8.87 -0.69
CA ASN A 14 12.41 -10.19 -0.50
C ASN A 14 10.91 -10.08 -0.84
N ASN A 15 10.50 -10.71 -1.93
CA ASN A 15 9.11 -10.66 -2.40
C ASN A 15 8.11 -11.14 -1.34
N ARG A 16 8.42 -12.21 -0.60
CA ARG A 16 7.51 -12.78 0.39
C ARG A 16 7.36 -11.86 1.59
N GLU A 17 8.46 -11.31 2.08
CA GLU A 17 8.42 -10.35 3.18
C GLU A 17 7.58 -9.12 2.85
N SER A 18 7.79 -8.49 1.69
CA SER A 18 6.98 -7.33 1.28
C SER A 18 5.51 -7.71 1.02
N ALA A 19 5.25 -8.87 0.41
CA ALA A 19 3.89 -9.33 0.15
C ALA A 19 3.14 -9.65 1.44
N GLU A 20 3.74 -10.39 2.38
CA GLU A 20 3.16 -10.72 3.67
C GLU A 20 2.98 -9.48 4.54
N PHE A 21 3.95 -8.56 4.54
CA PHE A 21 3.82 -7.27 5.24
C PHE A 21 2.57 -6.51 4.75
N PHE A 22 2.42 -6.37 3.43
CA PHE A 22 1.32 -5.62 2.84
C PHE A 22 -0.02 -6.33 3.02
N ALA A 23 -0.06 -7.65 2.77
CA ALA A 23 -1.26 -8.46 2.91
C ALA A 23 -1.79 -8.48 4.35
N ASP A 24 -0.90 -8.69 5.32
CA ASP A 24 -1.27 -8.70 6.73
C ASP A 24 -1.71 -7.32 7.22
N LEU A 25 -1.05 -6.25 6.77
CA LEU A 25 -1.43 -4.88 7.15
C LEU A 25 -2.86 -4.54 6.70
N LEU A 26 -3.23 -4.89 5.47
CA LEU A 26 -4.54 -4.57 4.88
C LEU A 26 -5.55 -5.73 4.92
N ASN A 27 -5.24 -6.82 5.63
CA ASN A 27 -6.09 -8.01 5.70
C ASN A 27 -6.44 -8.58 4.30
N LEU A 28 -5.47 -8.56 3.39
CA LEU A 28 -5.58 -9.10 2.03
C LEU A 28 -5.03 -10.53 1.97
N GLU A 29 -5.33 -11.20 0.86
CA GLU A 29 -4.83 -12.55 0.58
C GLU A 29 -3.70 -12.51 -0.45
N ILE A 30 -2.68 -13.37 -0.24
CA ILE A 30 -1.77 -13.79 -1.30
C ILE A 30 -2.55 -14.74 -2.21
N THR A 31 -2.87 -14.29 -3.41
CA THR A 31 -3.79 -14.98 -4.31
C THR A 31 -3.10 -15.98 -5.24
N ALA A 32 -1.81 -15.77 -5.51
CA ALA A 32 -1.02 -16.68 -6.34
C ALA A 32 0.48 -16.56 -6.07
N GLU A 33 1.19 -17.66 -6.35
CA GLU A 33 2.64 -17.69 -6.45
C GLU A 33 3.02 -18.31 -7.78
N TRP A 34 3.74 -17.56 -8.63
CA TRP A 34 4.09 -18.02 -9.96
C TRP A 34 5.40 -17.39 -10.44
N GLY A 35 6.31 -18.21 -10.97
CA GLY A 35 7.63 -17.74 -11.39
C GLY A 35 8.34 -17.00 -10.24
N PRO A 36 8.81 -15.75 -10.44
CA PRO A 36 9.44 -14.95 -9.39
C PRO A 36 8.44 -14.15 -8.52
N PHE A 37 7.13 -14.30 -8.75
CA PHE A 37 6.12 -13.41 -8.19
C PHE A 37 5.34 -14.03 -7.03
N ILE A 38 5.06 -13.19 -6.03
CA ILE A 38 4.04 -13.41 -5.00
C ILE A 38 2.99 -12.33 -5.19
N ALA A 39 1.79 -12.74 -5.61
CA ALA A 39 0.72 -11.82 -5.98
C ALA A 39 -0.22 -11.57 -4.79
N VAL A 40 -0.45 -10.30 -4.48
CA VAL A 40 -1.48 -9.86 -3.52
C VAL A 40 -2.64 -9.25 -4.29
N GLY A 41 -3.85 -9.78 -4.07
CA GLY A 41 -5.06 -9.30 -4.74
C GLY A 41 -5.68 -8.09 -4.05
N LEU A 42 -6.08 -7.09 -4.83
CA LEU A 42 -6.83 -5.93 -4.35
C LEU A 42 -8.34 -6.10 -4.62
N GLY A 43 -9.19 -5.38 -3.88
CA GLY A 43 -10.64 -5.46 -4.00
C GLY A 43 -11.22 -5.04 -5.36
N ASN A 44 -10.43 -4.34 -6.20
CA ASN A 44 -10.81 -3.92 -7.55
C ASN A 44 -10.28 -4.85 -8.66
N GLY A 45 -9.77 -6.03 -8.32
CA GLY A 45 -9.29 -7.04 -9.28
C GLY A 45 -7.86 -6.83 -9.79
N VAL A 46 -7.17 -5.77 -9.37
CA VAL A 46 -5.74 -5.56 -9.64
C VAL A 46 -4.92 -6.47 -8.73
N THR A 47 -3.82 -7.05 -9.22
CA THR A 47 -2.80 -7.68 -8.36
C THR A 47 -1.51 -6.85 -8.27
N LEU A 48 -0.91 -6.84 -7.07
CA LEU A 48 0.46 -6.41 -6.87
C LEU A 48 1.37 -7.64 -6.87
N ASP A 49 2.21 -7.75 -7.88
CA ASP A 49 3.07 -8.91 -8.10
C ASP A 49 4.47 -8.60 -7.55
N PHE A 50 4.73 -9.00 -6.31
CA PHE A 50 6.01 -8.74 -5.66
C PHE A 50 7.12 -9.62 -6.23
N ALA A 51 8.24 -9.01 -6.63
CA ALA A 51 9.39 -9.69 -7.25
C ALA A 51 10.70 -9.31 -6.56
N THR A 52 11.51 -10.32 -6.22
CA THR A 52 12.83 -10.09 -5.63
C THR A 52 13.81 -9.58 -6.69
N VAL A 53 14.42 -8.42 -6.45
CA VAL A 53 15.45 -7.82 -7.30
C VAL A 53 16.66 -7.35 -6.48
N PRO A 54 17.83 -7.11 -7.10
CA PRO A 54 18.97 -6.51 -6.39
C PRO A 54 18.60 -5.17 -5.74
N ALA A 55 19.03 -4.96 -4.49
CA ALA A 55 18.59 -3.82 -3.67
C ALA A 55 18.97 -2.45 -4.27
N ASP A 56 20.09 -2.37 -4.99
CA ASP A 56 20.57 -1.19 -5.71
C ASP A 56 19.73 -0.85 -6.96
N SER A 57 18.92 -1.81 -7.42
CA SER A 57 18.01 -1.66 -8.55
C SER A 57 16.59 -1.25 -8.13
N ILE A 58 16.31 -1.16 -6.82
CA ILE A 58 15.02 -0.75 -6.29
C ILE A 58 14.92 0.77 -6.30
N THR A 59 14.09 1.29 -7.20
CA THR A 59 13.66 2.68 -7.17
C THR A 59 12.35 2.78 -6.39
N PRO A 60 12.26 3.60 -5.32
CA PRO A 60 11.02 3.86 -4.63
C PRO A 60 9.88 4.24 -5.60
N ARG A 61 8.71 3.67 -5.32
CA ARG A 61 7.47 3.87 -6.06
C ARG A 61 6.40 4.29 -5.06
N HIS A 62 5.28 4.72 -5.58
CA HIS A 62 4.17 5.17 -4.77
C HIS A 62 2.89 4.43 -5.17
N TYR A 63 2.22 3.85 -4.18
CA TYR A 63 0.96 3.14 -4.34
C TYR A 63 -0.02 3.65 -3.30
N ALA A 64 -1.13 4.22 -3.77
CA ALA A 64 -2.20 4.72 -2.92
C ALA A 64 -3.42 3.81 -3.02
N PHE A 65 -4.00 3.48 -1.87
CA PHE A 65 -5.12 2.55 -1.73
C PHE A 65 -6.30 3.29 -1.12
N LEU A 66 -7.41 3.28 -1.85
CA LEU A 66 -8.68 3.74 -1.33
C LEU A 66 -9.29 2.62 -0.49
N VAL A 67 -9.52 2.90 0.79
CA VAL A 67 -10.03 1.94 1.78
C VAL A 67 -11.26 2.52 2.48
N SER A 68 -12.07 1.65 3.08
CA SER A 68 -13.13 2.10 3.98
C SER A 68 -12.57 2.70 5.28
N GLU A 69 -13.42 3.40 6.03
CA GLU A 69 -13.05 3.92 7.34
C GLU A 69 -12.68 2.79 8.33
N GLU A 70 -13.39 1.65 8.27
CA GLU A 70 -13.10 0.48 9.11
C GLU A 70 -11.73 -0.14 8.79
N GLU A 71 -11.45 -0.39 7.50
CA GLU A 71 -10.15 -0.89 7.06
C GLU A 71 -9.02 0.08 7.39
N PHE A 72 -9.26 1.39 7.34
CA PHE A 72 -8.28 2.39 7.77
C PHE A 72 -7.95 2.24 9.26
N ASP A 73 -8.96 2.10 10.12
CA ASP A 73 -8.76 1.93 11.57
C ASP A 73 -7.95 0.67 11.89
N GLU A 74 -8.29 -0.45 11.27
CA GLU A 74 -7.58 -1.72 11.47
C GLU A 74 -6.13 -1.66 10.99
N ALA A 75 -5.90 -1.12 9.79
CA ALA A 75 -4.56 -0.98 9.22
C ALA A 75 -3.71 -0.01 10.04
N TYR A 76 -4.29 1.14 10.43
CA TYR A 76 -3.57 2.13 11.22
C TYR A 76 -3.21 1.60 12.62
N ALA A 77 -4.10 0.84 13.27
CA ALA A 77 -3.78 0.16 14.52
C ALA A 77 -2.59 -0.82 14.37
N LYS A 78 -2.52 -1.58 13.27
CA LYS A 78 -1.37 -2.46 12.97
C LYS A 78 -0.09 -1.67 12.71
N ILE A 79 -0.16 -0.53 12.01
CA ILE A 79 0.98 0.38 11.79
C ILE A 79 1.53 0.85 13.15
N GLU A 80 0.67 1.34 14.04
CA GLU A 80 1.07 1.81 15.37
C GLU A 80 1.63 0.68 16.24
N GLN A 81 0.96 -0.47 16.29
CA GLN A 81 1.38 -1.62 17.09
C GLN A 81 2.76 -2.16 16.68
N ARG A 82 3.07 -2.12 15.37
CA ARG A 82 4.35 -2.58 14.83
C ARG A 82 5.45 -1.52 14.88
N GLY A 83 5.12 -0.29 15.24
CA GLY A 83 6.04 0.83 15.20
C GLY A 83 6.51 1.18 13.78
N VAL A 84 5.65 0.95 12.77
CA VAL A 84 5.94 1.35 11.39
C VAL A 84 5.92 2.87 11.31
N GLU A 85 7.02 3.45 10.82
CA GLU A 85 7.12 4.89 10.64
C GLU A 85 6.10 5.36 9.59
N HIS A 86 5.31 6.35 9.97
CA HIS A 86 4.21 6.86 9.15
C HIS A 86 4.07 8.38 9.28
N TYR A 87 3.39 8.98 8.30
CA TYR A 87 3.33 10.43 8.13
C TYR A 87 1.99 10.89 7.58
N ALA A 88 1.61 12.13 7.89
CA ALA A 88 0.43 12.75 7.29
C ALA A 88 0.67 13.24 5.85
N ASP A 89 1.93 13.41 5.43
CA ASP A 89 2.30 14.01 4.15
C ASP A 89 3.33 13.17 3.36
N PRO A 90 3.31 13.24 2.01
CA PRO A 90 4.20 12.44 1.17
C PRO A 90 5.67 12.88 1.26
N ARG A 91 5.95 14.07 1.81
CA ARG A 91 7.32 14.57 2.00
C ARG A 91 7.91 14.14 3.33
N ARG A 92 7.16 13.40 4.15
CA ARG A 92 7.60 12.85 5.45
C ARG A 92 7.99 13.94 6.44
N GLN A 93 7.23 15.03 6.49
CA GLN A 93 7.49 16.17 7.36
C GLN A 93 6.66 16.15 8.65
N GLN A 94 5.60 15.37 8.68
CA GLN A 94 4.65 15.25 9.79
C GLN A 94 4.60 13.80 10.27
N PRO A 95 5.61 13.33 11.03
CA PRO A 95 5.67 11.95 11.51
C PRO A 95 4.63 11.68 12.59
N GLY A 96 4.12 10.45 12.65
CA GLY A 96 3.24 9.97 13.72
C GLY A 96 1.81 10.51 13.65
N THR A 97 1.40 11.04 12.50
CA THR A 97 0.08 11.66 12.32
C THR A 97 -0.55 11.27 10.99
N ILE A 98 -1.85 11.54 10.85
CA ILE A 98 -2.65 11.34 9.63
C ILE A 98 -3.13 12.69 9.09
N ASN A 99 -3.39 12.78 7.79
CA ASN A 99 -4.08 13.92 7.20
C ASN A 99 -5.61 13.74 7.22
N ARG A 100 -6.32 14.82 6.86
CA ARG A 100 -7.79 14.87 6.74
C ARG A 100 -8.22 15.36 5.36
N ASN A 101 -7.49 14.96 4.33
CA ASN A 101 -7.71 15.41 2.96
C ASN A 101 -9.12 15.04 2.48
N ASP A 102 -9.73 15.92 1.70
CA ASP A 102 -11.05 15.73 1.08
C ASP A 102 -12.19 15.39 2.09
N GLY A 103 -11.99 15.71 3.38
CA GLY A 103 -12.92 15.38 4.45
C GLY A 103 -12.81 13.94 4.98
N GLY A 104 -11.88 13.14 4.45
CA GLY A 104 -11.57 11.78 4.88
C GLY A 104 -10.38 11.69 5.82
N ARG A 105 -9.65 10.58 5.73
CA ARG A 105 -8.38 10.30 6.41
C ARG A 105 -7.34 9.84 5.41
N GLY A 106 -6.08 10.15 5.70
CA GLY A 106 -4.97 9.64 4.90
C GLY A 106 -3.69 9.45 5.70
N VAL A 107 -2.91 8.42 5.37
CA VAL A 107 -1.61 8.11 6.01
C VAL A 107 -0.63 7.56 5.00
N TYR A 108 0.63 8.00 5.09
CA TYR A 108 1.75 7.49 4.32
C TYR A 108 2.66 6.64 5.20
N PHE A 109 3.16 5.52 4.68
CA PHE A 109 4.15 4.67 5.34
C PHE A 109 5.05 4.00 4.30
N MET A 110 6.16 3.40 4.74
CA MET A 110 7.10 2.74 3.85
C MET A 110 6.97 1.22 3.97
N ASP A 111 6.93 0.52 2.84
CA ASP A 111 7.09 -0.94 2.83
C ASP A 111 8.55 -1.35 3.14
N PRO A 112 8.84 -2.65 3.37
CA PRO A 112 10.20 -3.13 3.66
C PRO A 112 11.23 -2.79 2.56
N ALA A 113 10.79 -2.61 1.32
CA ALA A 113 11.65 -2.23 0.20
C ALA A 113 11.86 -0.70 0.07
N GLY A 114 11.09 0.11 0.80
CA GLY A 114 11.15 1.57 0.76
C GLY A 114 10.27 2.20 -0.30
N HIS A 115 9.22 1.53 -0.76
CA HIS A 115 8.11 2.12 -1.51
C HIS A 115 7.18 2.90 -0.57
N ALA A 116 6.69 4.05 -1.04
CA ALA A 116 5.72 4.85 -0.31
C ALA A 116 4.31 4.32 -0.53
N MET A 117 3.75 3.70 0.50
CA MET A 117 2.37 3.25 0.53
C MET A 117 1.49 4.33 1.14
N GLU A 118 0.29 4.52 0.63
CA GLU A 118 -0.69 5.47 1.14
C GLU A 118 -2.06 4.81 1.29
N LEU A 119 -2.74 5.05 2.41
CA LEU A 119 -4.16 4.76 2.56
C LEU A 119 -4.94 6.07 2.55
N ILE A 120 -6.05 6.11 1.83
CA ILE A 120 -7.02 7.22 1.85
C ILE A 120 -8.44 6.67 2.00
N THR A 121 -9.33 7.40 2.68
CA THR A 121 -10.75 7.01 2.82
C THR A 121 -11.69 7.76 1.88
N VAL A 122 -11.19 8.81 1.24
CA VAL A 122 -11.92 9.60 0.23
C VAL A 122 -10.97 9.79 -0.96
N PRO A 123 -11.41 9.54 -2.21
CA PRO A 123 -10.58 9.79 -3.38
C PRO A 123 -10.24 11.28 -3.50
N TYR A 124 -9.07 11.60 -4.04
CA TYR A 124 -8.67 13.00 -4.23
C TYR A 124 -9.67 13.78 -5.07
N GLY A 125 -10.10 14.94 -4.57
CA GLY A 125 -11.16 15.75 -5.17
C GLY A 125 -12.58 15.33 -4.76
N GLY A 126 -12.71 14.33 -3.89
CA GLY A 126 -13.98 13.84 -3.37
C GLY A 126 -14.67 12.79 -4.24
N TRP A 127 -15.76 12.24 -3.72
CA TRP A 127 -16.60 11.31 -4.47
C TRP A 127 -17.29 12.02 -5.65
N PRO A 128 -17.40 11.38 -6.82
CA PRO A 128 -18.24 11.89 -7.90
C PRO A 128 -19.67 12.14 -7.41
N ALA A 129 -20.26 13.24 -7.85
CA ALA A 129 -21.67 13.56 -7.61
C ALA A 129 -22.61 12.63 -8.40
#